data_AF-A0A7L4TKQ3-F1
#
_entry.id   AF-A0A7L4TKQ3-F1
#
_cell.length_a   1.000
_cell.length_b   1.000
_cell.length_c   1.000
_cell.angle_alpha   90.00
_cell.angle_beta   90.00
_cell.angle_gamma   90.00
#
_symmetry.space_group_name_H-M   'P 1'
#
loop_
_entity.id
_entity.type
_entity.pdbx_description
1 polymer ?
#
loop_
_entity_poly.entity_id
_entity_poly.type
_entity_poly.pdbx_seq_one_letter_code
_entity_poly.pdbx_strand_id
1 'polypeptide(L)'
;MSDNAQLENETLLGGWTNYHAPTPADLAVFSEALNGLLGVRYRPTLVTTQIVSGTNYRFQCIASVIHSGLTYDVIASIYRPLRGKSVLVEIMPI
;
A
#
# COMPACT_ATOMS: atom_id res chain seq x y z
N MET A 1 22.08 -29.66 -8.70
CA MET A 1 21.43 -28.47 -9.28
C MET A 1 20.05 -28.47 -8.69
N SER A 2 19.88 -27.78 -7.56
CA SER A 2 18.73 -27.99 -6.69
C SER A 2 18.18 -26.63 -6.30
N ASP A 3 16.93 -26.41 -6.74
CA ASP A 3 15.91 -25.52 -6.20
C ASP A 3 16.26 -24.03 -6.05
N ASN A 4 16.20 -23.33 -7.18
CA ASN A 4 15.75 -21.94 -7.15
C ASN A 4 14.25 -21.96 -6.85
N ALA A 5 13.88 -22.01 -5.57
CA ALA A 5 12.56 -21.60 -5.13
C ALA A 5 12.43 -20.10 -5.44
N GLN A 6 11.99 -19.79 -6.66
CA GLN A 6 11.36 -18.50 -6.92
C GLN A 6 10.17 -18.45 -5.98
N LEU A 7 10.18 -17.50 -5.06
CA LEU A 7 9.11 -17.29 -4.09
C LEU A 7 7.84 -16.99 -4.88
N GLU A 8 7.06 -18.01 -5.20
CA GLU A 8 5.76 -17.85 -5.82
C GLU A 8 4.90 -17.07 -4.82
N ASN A 9 4.64 -15.81 -5.16
CA ASN A 9 3.69 -14.98 -4.43
C ASN A 9 2.30 -15.50 -4.82
N GLU A 10 1.94 -16.70 -4.34
CA GLU A 10 0.67 -17.35 -4.62
C GLU A 10 -0.46 -16.38 -4.23
N THR A 11 -1.14 -15.86 -5.24
CA THR A 11 -2.23 -14.91 -5.07
C THR A 11 -3.49 -15.71 -4.74
N LEU A 12 -3.66 -16.04 -3.46
CA LEU A 12 -4.89 -16.65 -2.97
C LEU A 12 -6.02 -15.61 -2.99
N LEU A 13 -7.16 -15.93 -3.62
CA LEU A 13 -8.35 -15.08 -3.56
C LEU A 13 -8.76 -14.87 -2.10
N GLY A 14 -8.89 -13.61 -1.66
CA GLY A 14 -9.18 -13.26 -0.27
C GLY A 14 -7.99 -13.37 0.69
N GLY A 15 -6.83 -13.89 0.26
CA GLY A 15 -5.59 -13.87 1.04
C GLY A 15 -4.81 -12.57 0.87
N TRP A 16 -4.01 -12.21 1.87
CA TRP A 16 -3.03 -11.13 1.75
C TRP A 16 -1.71 -11.69 1.20
N THR A 17 -1.06 -10.97 0.28
CA THR A 17 0.30 -11.29 -0.13
C THR A 17 1.28 -11.07 1.03
N ASN A 18 2.49 -11.62 0.92
CA ASN A 18 3.58 -11.14 1.76
C ASN A 18 3.86 -9.66 1.48
N TYR A 19 4.42 -8.97 2.49
CA TYR A 19 4.93 -7.62 2.28
C TYR A 19 6.07 -7.64 1.27
N HIS A 20 6.03 -6.69 0.34
CA HIS A 20 7.06 -6.48 -0.67
C HIS A 20 7.26 -4.99 -0.95
N ALA A 21 8.36 -4.65 -1.63
CA ALA A 21 8.59 -3.28 -2.08
C ALA A 21 7.51 -2.87 -3.11
N PRO A 22 6.91 -1.67 -3.00
CA PRO A 22 5.91 -1.21 -3.94
C PRO A 22 6.41 -1.19 -5.39
N THR A 23 5.64 -1.80 -6.28
CA THR A 23 5.86 -1.71 -7.73
C THR A 23 5.36 -0.36 -8.28
N PRO A 24 5.71 0.04 -9.51
CA PRO A 24 5.14 1.23 -10.14
C PRO A 24 3.61 1.24 -10.20
N ALA A 25 2.97 0.06 -10.33
CA ALA A 25 1.51 -0.06 -10.33
C ALA A 25 0.92 0.22 -8.94
N ASP A 26 1.55 -0.30 -7.88
CA ASP A 26 1.13 -0.04 -6.50
C ASP A 26 1.27 1.45 -6.16
N LEU A 27 2.38 2.06 -6.58
CA LEU A 27 2.61 3.49 -6.40
C LEU A 27 1.60 4.37 -7.15
N ALA A 28 1.10 3.93 -8.31
CA ALA A 28 0.05 4.63 -9.03
C ALA A 28 -1.29 4.60 -8.25
N VAL A 29 -1.65 3.44 -7.68
CA VAL A 29 -2.83 3.30 -6.81
C VAL A 29 -2.69 4.17 -5.56
N PHE A 30 -1.51 4.13 -4.94
CA PHE A 30 -1.19 4.95 -3.77
C PHE A 30 -1.33 6.44 -4.06
N SER A 31 -0.70 6.90 -5.15
CA SER A 31 -0.74 8.31 -5.56
C SER A 31 -2.16 8.76 -5.93
N GLU A 32 -2.96 7.91 -6.58
CA GLU A 32 -4.34 8.24 -6.91
C GLU A 32 -5.18 8.40 -5.64
N ALA A 33 -5.04 7.50 -4.67
CA ALA A 33 -5.82 7.48 -3.44
C ALA A 33 -5.45 8.62 -2.47
N LEU A 34 -4.17 9.01 -2.41
CA LEU A 34 -3.70 10.09 -1.54
C LEU A 34 -3.72 11.47 -2.23
N ASN A 35 -4.12 11.54 -3.50
CA ASN A 35 -4.18 12.80 -4.21
C ASN A 35 -5.10 13.78 -3.49
N GLY A 36 -4.57 14.96 -3.15
CA GLY A 36 -5.31 16.00 -2.42
C GLY A 36 -5.18 15.94 -0.90
N LEU A 37 -4.49 14.94 -0.30
CA LEU A 37 -4.11 15.03 1.11
C LEU A 37 -3.02 16.09 1.30
N LEU A 38 -3.23 16.99 2.26
CA LEU A 38 -2.32 18.09 2.60
C LEU A 38 -1.82 17.95 4.04
N GLY A 39 -0.71 18.60 4.36
CA GLY A 39 -0.16 18.69 5.73
C GLY A 39 0.73 17.53 6.17
N VAL A 40 0.64 16.36 5.52
CA VAL A 40 1.48 15.19 5.79
C VAL A 40 1.99 14.59 4.47
N ARG A 41 3.28 14.27 4.40
CA ARG A 41 3.86 13.50 3.29
C ARG A 41 3.96 12.03 3.69
N TYR A 42 3.38 11.15 2.89
CA TYR A 42 3.45 9.71 3.10
C TYR A 42 4.40 9.08 2.09
N ARG A 43 5.43 8.39 2.58
CA ARG A 43 6.37 7.63 1.75
C ARG A 43 6.15 6.14 1.95
N PRO A 44 5.55 5.41 0.98
CA PRO A 44 5.35 3.97 1.11
C PRO A 44 6.69 3.24 1.06
N THR A 45 6.90 2.31 2.00
CA THR A 45 8.12 1.49 2.14
C THR A 45 7.87 0.04 1.77
N LEU A 46 6.74 -0.52 2.21
CA LEU A 46 6.29 -1.88 1.93
C LEU A 46 4.80 -1.89 1.63
N VAL A 47 4.35 -2.88 0.87
CA VAL A 47 2.94 -3.09 0.55
C VAL A 47 2.57 -4.57 0.67
N THR A 48 1.36 -4.82 1.16
CA THR A 48 0.67 -6.10 1.03
C THR A 48 -0.69 -5.86 0.37
N THR A 49 -1.13 -6.79 -0.48
CA THR A 49 -2.36 -6.67 -1.24
C THR A 49 -3.26 -7.87 -1.02
N GLN A 50 -4.57 -7.68 -1.19
CA GLN A 50 -5.57 -8.74 -1.11
C GLN A 50 -6.55 -8.59 -2.25
N ILE A 51 -6.73 -9.66 -3.03
CA ILE A 51 -7.71 -9.70 -4.12
C ILE A 51 -9.09 -9.96 -3.53
N VAL A 52 -10.03 -9.06 -3.83
CA VAL A 52 -11.46 -9.11 -3.46
C VAL A 52 -12.32 -8.82 -4.70
N SER A 53 -13.49 -8.20 -4.57
CA SER A 53 -14.17 -7.54 -5.71
C SER A 53 -13.44 -6.24 -6.09
N GLY A 54 -12.18 -6.36 -6.51
CA GLY A 54 -11.20 -5.29 -6.57
C GLY A 54 -9.93 -5.70 -5.83
N THR A 55 -9.20 -4.74 -5.26
CA THR A 55 -7.97 -5.02 -4.53
C THR A 55 -7.86 -4.11 -3.31
N ASN A 56 -7.67 -4.71 -2.14
CA ASN A 56 -7.27 -3.98 -0.95
C ASN A 56 -5.74 -3.87 -0.93
N TYR A 57 -5.23 -2.72 -0.53
CA TYR A 57 -3.83 -2.43 -0.34
C TYR A 57 -3.60 -1.97 1.10
N ARG A 58 -2.52 -2.41 1.71
CA ARG A 58 -1.99 -1.85 2.95
C ARG A 58 -0.54 -1.47 2.73
N PHE A 59 -0.28 -0.17 2.72
CA PHE A 59 1.04 0.39 2.58
C PHE A 59 1.60 0.75 3.96
N GLN A 60 2.71 0.14 4.35
CA GLN A 60 3.54 0.70 5.42
C GLN A 60 4.19 1.97 4.89
N CYS A 61 4.06 3.05 5.63
CA CYS A 61 4.48 4.37 5.21
C CYS A 61 5.24 5.07 6.33
N ILE A 62 6.25 5.85 5.95
CA ILE A 62 6.78 6.92 6.79
C ILE A 62 5.93 8.16 6.51
N ALA A 63 5.18 8.61 7.51
CA ALA A 63 4.39 9.83 7.47
C ALA A 63 5.20 10.98 8.07
N SER A 64 5.50 12.03 7.29
CA SER A 64 6.22 13.22 7.74
C SER A 64 5.28 14.42 7.79
N VAL A 65 5.05 14.96 8.99
CA VAL A 65 4.24 16.16 9.17
C VAL A 65 5.05 17.38 8.71
N ILE A 66 4.49 18.15 7.79
CA ILE A 66 5.21 19.26 7.15
C ILE A 66 5.48 20.36 8.20
N HIS A 67 6.70 20.89 8.22
CA HIS A 67 7.18 21.94 9.13
C HIS A 67 7.30 21.57 10.62
N SER A 68 6.93 20.37 11.05
CA SER A 68 7.14 19.95 12.45
C SER A 68 8.43 19.15 12.67
N GLY A 69 8.96 18.53 11.60
CA GLY A 69 10.07 17.57 11.70
C GLY A 69 9.66 16.21 12.28
N LEU A 70 8.38 16.02 12.62
CA LEU A 70 7.88 14.78 13.20
C LEU A 70 7.61 13.75 12.10
N THR A 71 8.03 12.51 12.38
CA THR A 71 7.79 11.34 11.52
C THR A 71 7.11 10.24 12.30
N TYR A 72 6.20 9.54 11.65
CA TYR A 72 5.45 8.41 12.21
C TYR A 72 5.44 7.24 11.24
N ASP A 73 5.53 6.02 11.76
CA ASP A 73 5.27 4.82 10.98
C ASP A 73 3.77 4.53 11.02
N VAL A 74 3.16 4.44 9.85
CA VAL A 74 1.71 4.27 9.68
C VAL A 74 1.40 3.22 8.63
N ILE A 75 0.19 2.67 8.69
CA ILE A 75 -0.39 1.88 7.60
C ILE A 75 -1.46 2.72 6.92
N ALA A 76 -1.30 2.95 5.62
CA ALA A 76 -2.34 3.50 4.76
C ALA A 76 -3.10 2.37 4.06
N SER A 77 -4.38 2.22 4.38
CA SER A 77 -5.28 1.24 3.77
C SER A 77 -6.01 1.87 2.59
N ILE A 78 -5.93 1.26 1.42
CA ILE A 78 -6.54 1.75 0.17
C ILE A 78 -7.37 0.63 -0.45
N TYR A 79 -8.54 0.98 -0.99
CA TYR A 79 -9.33 0.07 -1.81
C TYR A 79 -9.34 0.54 -3.26
N ARG A 80 -8.91 -0.34 -4.17
CA ARG A 80 -9.01 -0.19 -5.62
C ARG A 80 -10.21 -0.99 -6.14
N PRO A 81 -11.32 -0.35 -6.52
CA PRO A 81 -12.43 -1.06 -7.14
C PRO A 81 -12.06 -1.52 -8.55
N LEU A 82 -12.76 -2.54 -9.07
CA LEU A 82 -12.60 -3.03 -10.45
C LEU A 82 -12.80 -1.94 -11.50
N ARG A 83 -13.65 -0.95 -11.19
CA ARG A 83 -13.92 0.24 -12.00
C ARG A 83 -14.03 1.45 -11.09
N GLY A 84 -13.51 2.60 -11.52
CA GLY A 84 -13.48 3.83 -10.72
C GLY A 84 -12.08 4.18 -10.24
N LYS A 85 -11.98 5.05 -9.23
CA LYS A 85 -10.72 5.53 -8.65
C LYS A 85 -10.39 4.77 -7.36
N SER A 86 -9.11 4.71 -7.04
CA SER A 86 -8.59 4.24 -5.75
C SER A 86 -9.05 5.15 -4.63
N VAL A 87 -9.45 4.58 -3.49
CA VAL A 87 -9.98 5.32 -2.35
C VAL A 87 -9.14 5.01 -1.12
N LEU A 88 -8.61 6.05 -0.47
CA LEU A 88 -8.03 5.93 0.86
C LEU A 88 -9.14 5.58 1.85
N VAL A 89 -9.00 4.45 2.53
CA VAL A 89 -9.98 3.95 3.50
C VAL A 89 -9.62 4.43 4.90
N GLU A 90 -8.35 4.28 5.28
CA GLU A 90 -7.89 4.58 6.63
C GLU A 90 -6.38 4.82 6.66
N ILE A 91 -5.93 5.60 7.65
CA ILE A 91 -4.52 5.71 8.05
C ILE A 91 -4.44 5.42 9.55
N MET A 92 -3.70 4.39 9.94
CA MET A 92 -3.52 4.01 11.35
C MET A 92 -2.04 4.02 11.73
N PRO A 93 -1.69 4.43 12.96
CA PRO A 93 -0.34 4.24 13.48
C PRO A 93 -0.02 2.74 13.61
N ILE A 94 1.27 2.41 13.50
CA ILE A 94 1.80 1.07 13.80
C ILE A 94 2.11 0.96 15.30
#